data_AF-A0A1I7WRS5-F1
#
_entry.id   AF-A0A1I7WRS5-F1
#
_cell.length_a   1.000
_cell.length_b   1.000
_cell.length_c   1.000
_cell.angle_alpha   90.00
_cell.angle_beta   90.00
_cell.angle_gamma   90.00
#
_symmetry.space_group_name_H-M   'P 1'
#
loop_
_entity.id
_entity.type
_entity.pdbx_description
1 polymer ?
#
loop_
_entity_poly.entity_id
_entity_poly.type
_entity_poly.pdbx_seq_one_letter_code
_entity_poly.pdbx_strand_id
1 'polypeptide(L)'
;MRLPNRTIWLVRHGQRIDNIDDRWKETALRWDDPPLRLKNYISRGYHQAREVGIRLSSEHINYVFCSPFTRCVETVSILFSQYPSPPPIYIEPGIGESLNACMSPPGRPTMKINPLVDENYEPVYTELPPEDDNDTGCSSRVAITLQAIFTRYPTGIVILLDG
;
A
#
# COMPACT_ATOMS: atom_id res chain seq x y z
N MET A 1 -25.71 -21.61 4.97
CA MET A 1 -24.59 -21.14 5.83
C MET A 1 -24.38 -19.66 5.53
N ARG A 2 -24.36 -18.79 6.55
CA ARG A 2 -23.82 -17.43 6.35
C ARG A 2 -22.32 -17.58 6.09
N LEU A 3 -21.82 -16.98 5.01
CA LEU A 3 -20.38 -16.80 4.86
C LEU A 3 -19.87 -16.02 6.08
N PRO A 4 -18.69 -16.34 6.63
CA PRO A 4 -18.14 -15.60 7.75
C PRO A 4 -18.08 -14.10 7.43
N ASN A 5 -18.37 -13.26 8.42
CA ASN A 5 -18.31 -11.80 8.22
C ASN A 5 -16.90 -11.38 7.79
N ARG A 6 -16.83 -10.50 6.81
CA ARG A 6 -15.59 -9.89 6.30
C ARG A 6 -15.69 -8.38 6.46
N THR A 7 -14.62 -7.77 6.95
CA THR A 7 -14.49 -6.31 6.99
C THR A 7 -13.30 -5.91 6.14
N ILE A 8 -13.49 -4.95 5.25
CA ILE A 8 -12.43 -4.43 4.38
C ILE A 8 -12.20 -2.97 4.78
N TRP A 9 -11.00 -2.66 5.23
CA TRP A 9 -10.54 -1.30 5.45
C TRP A 9 -9.73 -0.86 4.24
N LEU A 10 -10.24 0.13 3.53
CA LEU A 10 -9.49 0.83 2.48
C LEU A 10 -8.79 2.01 3.14
N VAL A 11 -7.46 2.02 3.06
CA VAL A 11 -6.62 3.08 3.64
C VAL A 11 -5.82 3.70 2.50
N ARG A 12 -5.92 5.02 2.34
CA ARG A 12 -5.01 5.74 1.44
C ARG A 12 -3.69 6.02 2.17
N HIS A 13 -2.58 6.04 1.45
CA HIS A 13 -1.30 6.50 1.99
C HIS A 13 -1.39 7.89 2.66
N GLY A 14 -0.50 8.17 3.61
CA GLY A 14 -0.39 9.49 4.26
C GLY A 14 0.12 10.59 3.32
N GLN A 15 0.18 11.84 3.80
CA GLN A 15 0.75 12.97 3.04
C GLN A 15 2.19 12.64 2.57
N ARG A 16 2.44 12.87 1.28
CA ARG A 16 3.73 12.65 0.62
C ARG A 16 4.64 13.87 0.77
N ILE A 17 5.95 13.68 0.64
CA ILE A 17 6.92 14.77 0.72
C ILE A 17 6.75 15.80 -0.40
N ASP A 18 6.35 15.37 -1.60
CA ASP A 18 6.11 16.25 -2.74
C ASP A 18 4.81 17.07 -2.64
N ASN A 19 4.00 16.84 -1.60
CA ASN A 19 2.90 17.75 -1.23
C ASN A 19 3.40 18.93 -0.39
N ILE A 20 4.66 18.91 0.03
CA ILE A 20 5.30 19.89 0.93
C ILE A 20 6.47 20.57 0.22
N ASP A 21 7.26 19.79 -0.51
CA ASP A 21 8.42 20.25 -1.29
C ASP A 21 8.13 20.17 -2.79
N ASP A 22 7.74 21.30 -3.37
CA ASP A 22 7.47 21.44 -4.80
C ASP A 22 8.70 21.13 -5.68
N ARG A 23 9.91 21.13 -5.08
CA ARG A 23 11.17 20.84 -5.77
C ARG A 23 11.56 19.36 -5.71
N TRP A 24 10.74 18.50 -5.09
CA TRP A 24 10.98 17.06 -5.02
C TRP A 24 11.37 16.47 -6.39
N LYS A 25 10.61 16.84 -7.42
CA LYS A 25 10.82 16.32 -8.78
C LYS A 25 12.18 16.70 -9.40
N GLU A 26 12.82 17.76 -8.91
CA GLU A 26 14.12 18.23 -9.42
C GLU A 26 15.29 17.35 -8.95
N THR A 27 15.15 16.72 -7.77
CA THR A 27 16.27 16.05 -7.08
C THR A 27 16.02 14.57 -6.82
N ALA A 28 14.77 14.11 -6.88
CA ALA A 28 14.42 12.72 -6.66
C ALA A 28 14.92 11.83 -7.80
N LEU A 29 15.53 10.69 -7.43
CA LEU A 29 15.83 9.63 -8.39
C LEU A 29 14.55 9.11 -9.07
N ARG A 30 13.44 9.13 -8.32
CA ARG A 30 12.14 8.64 -8.74
C ARG A 30 11.06 9.63 -8.30
N TRP A 31 10.68 10.54 -9.20
CA TRP A 31 9.79 11.66 -8.86
C TRP A 31 8.36 11.22 -8.56
N ASP A 32 7.91 10.10 -9.13
CA ASP A 32 6.59 9.50 -8.99
C ASP A 32 6.44 8.60 -7.75
N ASP A 33 7.52 8.35 -7.00
CA ASP A 33 7.50 7.56 -5.76
C ASP A 33 8.02 8.34 -4.53
N PRO A 34 7.38 9.47 -4.18
CA PRO A 34 7.75 10.24 -2.99
C PRO A 34 7.44 9.44 -1.71
N PRO A 35 8.36 9.43 -0.73
CA PRO A 35 8.08 8.87 0.60
C PRO A 35 7.10 9.77 1.38
N LEU A 36 6.61 9.27 2.51
CA LEU A 36 5.94 10.11 3.51
C LEU A 36 6.92 11.03 4.22
N ARG A 37 8.15 10.58 4.46
CA ARG A 37 9.12 11.28 5.30
C ARG A 37 10.54 11.26 4.74
N LEU A 38 11.36 12.19 5.23
CA LEU A 38 12.81 12.20 5.01
C LEU A 38 13.55 11.80 6.30
N LYS A 39 14.82 11.41 6.18
CA LYS A 39 15.63 10.76 7.24
C LYS A 39 15.64 11.49 8.60
N ASN A 40 15.37 12.80 8.63
CA ASN A 40 15.36 13.63 9.84
C ASN A 40 14.09 14.48 10.01
N TYR A 41 12.99 14.12 9.34
CA TYR A 41 11.76 14.90 9.37
C TYR A 41 10.56 13.98 9.66
N ILE A 42 9.83 14.25 10.74
CA ILE A 42 8.55 13.61 11.00
C ILE A 42 7.48 14.45 10.31
N SER A 43 6.92 13.92 9.23
CA SER A 43 5.91 14.60 8.42
C SER A 43 4.50 14.42 8.99
N ARG A 44 3.53 15.20 8.47
CA ARG A 44 2.11 14.97 8.74
C ARG A 44 1.67 13.56 8.31
N GLY A 45 2.23 13.04 7.21
CA GLY A 45 1.96 11.68 6.74
C GLY A 45 2.29 10.61 7.79
N TYR A 46 3.38 10.82 8.56
CA TYR A 46 3.71 9.95 9.68
C TYR A 46 2.63 9.97 10.77
N HIS A 47 2.18 11.17 11.18
CA HIS A 47 1.15 11.30 12.20
C HIS A 47 -0.18 10.70 11.75
N GLN A 48 -0.59 10.92 10.50
CA GLN A 48 -1.79 10.32 9.92
C GLN A 48 -1.74 8.79 9.96
N ALA A 49 -0.64 8.19 9.52
CA ALA A 49 -0.46 6.74 9.55
C ALA A 49 -0.53 6.19 10.98
N ARG A 50 0.09 6.89 11.93
CA ARG A 50 0.08 6.51 13.35
C ARG A 50 -1.32 6.60 13.97
N GLU A 51 -2.08 7.64 13.67
CA GLU A 51 -3.45 7.83 14.16
C GLU A 51 -4.39 6.72 13.66
N VAL A 52 -4.23 6.30 12.40
CA VAL A 52 -4.95 5.13 11.86
C VAL A 52 -4.55 3.86 12.62
N GLY A 53 -3.26 3.66 12.88
CA GLY A 53 -2.76 2.52 13.65
C GLY A 53 -3.36 2.45 15.06
N ILE A 54 -3.43 3.59 15.76
CA ILE A 54 -4.08 3.69 17.07
C ILE A 54 -5.56 3.33 16.97
N ARG A 55 -6.27 3.89 15.98
CA ARG A 55 -7.71 3.65 15.79
C ARG A 55 -8.02 2.17 15.51
N LEU A 56 -7.16 1.50 14.75
CA LEU A 56 -7.36 0.11 14.36
C LEU A 56 -6.71 -0.90 15.32
N SER A 57 -5.97 -0.45 16.33
CA SER A 57 -5.19 -1.32 17.25
C SER A 57 -6.04 -2.38 18.00
N SER A 58 -7.33 -2.13 18.19
CA SER A 58 -8.26 -3.09 18.79
C SER A 58 -8.90 -4.06 17.79
N GLU A 59 -8.71 -3.84 16.49
CA GLU A 59 -9.23 -4.69 15.42
C GLU A 59 -8.28 -5.88 15.19
N HIS A 60 -8.86 -7.08 15.03
CA HIS A 60 -8.08 -8.27 14.70
C HIS A 60 -7.82 -8.32 13.18
N ILE A 61 -6.78 -7.60 12.74
CA ILE A 61 -6.36 -7.58 11.33
C ILE A 61 -5.69 -8.91 10.96
N ASN A 62 -6.24 -9.62 9.99
CA ASN A 62 -5.69 -10.91 9.54
C ASN A 62 -4.73 -10.75 8.37
N TYR A 63 -5.05 -9.87 7.43
CA TYR A 63 -4.35 -9.74 6.17
C TYR A 63 -4.14 -8.27 5.81
N VAL A 64 -2.96 -7.97 5.27
CA VAL A 64 -2.57 -6.61 4.90
C VAL A 64 -1.99 -6.66 3.50
N PHE A 65 -2.68 -6.05 2.55
CA PHE A 65 -2.21 -5.88 1.18
C PHE A 65 -1.83 -4.43 0.98
N CYS A 66 -0.62 -4.21 0.50
CA CYS A 66 -0.04 -2.89 0.34
C CYS A 66 0.39 -2.69 -1.10
N SER A 67 -0.03 -1.57 -1.68
CA SER A 67 0.54 -1.05 -2.91
C SER A 67 2.07 -0.92 -2.80
N PRO A 68 2.83 -1.18 -3.88
CA PRO A 68 4.28 -1.25 -3.83
C PRO A 68 4.97 0.12 -3.70
N PHE A 69 4.25 1.23 -3.83
CA PHE A 69 4.85 2.56 -3.70
C PHE A 69 5.44 2.79 -2.29
N THR A 70 6.56 3.50 -2.21
CA THR A 70 7.29 3.80 -0.97
C THR A 70 6.37 4.45 0.07
N ARG A 71 5.55 5.43 -0.33
CA ARG A 71 4.53 6.06 0.53
C ARG A 71 3.56 5.06 1.15
N CYS A 72 3.18 4.04 0.40
CA CYS A 72 2.25 3.01 0.83
C CYS A 72 2.91 2.10 1.87
N VAL A 73 4.11 1.61 1.55
CA VAL A 73 4.91 0.77 2.45
C VAL A 73 5.22 1.52 3.75
N GLU A 74 5.61 2.79 3.70
CA GLU A 74 5.84 3.59 4.91
C GLU A 74 4.56 3.77 5.74
N THR A 75 3.42 4.07 5.10
CA THR A 75 2.14 4.23 5.80
C THR A 75 1.80 2.97 6.59
N VAL A 76 1.84 1.80 5.96
CA VAL A 76 1.48 0.54 6.61
C VAL A 76 2.49 0.15 7.69
N SER A 77 3.78 0.45 7.48
CA SER A 77 4.84 0.23 8.47
C SER A 77 4.58 1.02 9.76
N ILE A 78 4.22 2.31 9.62
CA ILE A 78 3.96 3.18 10.75
C ILE A 78 2.66 2.80 11.46
N LEU A 79 1.61 2.47 10.70
CA LEU A 79 0.34 1.97 11.24
C LEU A 79 0.57 0.75 12.14
N PHE A 80 1.28 -0.26 11.64
CA PHE A 80 1.51 -1.51 12.37
C PHE A 80 2.60 -1.42 13.44
N SER A 81 3.42 -0.37 13.45
CA SER A 81 4.32 -0.11 14.59
C SER A 81 3.57 0.15 15.91
N GLN A 82 2.26 0.41 15.85
CA GLN A 82 1.39 0.56 17.03
C GLN A 82 0.82 -0.78 17.52
N TYR A 83 1.05 -1.88 16.80
CA TYR A 83 0.50 -3.20 17.14
C TYR A 83 1.54 -4.01 17.93
N PRO A 84 1.13 -4.71 19.00
CA PRO A 84 2.04 -5.57 19.75
C PRO A 84 2.46 -6.81 18.94
N SER A 85 1.59 -7.30 18.06
CA SER A 85 1.82 -8.45 17.19
C SER A 85 1.23 -8.15 15.80
N PRO A 86 1.95 -7.42 14.95
CA PRO A 86 1.44 -7.04 13.63
C PRO A 86 1.36 -8.27 12.70
N PRO A 87 0.35 -8.33 11.81
CA PRO A 87 0.30 -9.33 10.74
C PRO A 87 1.39 -9.07 9.69
N PRO A 88 1.74 -10.08 8.87
CA PRO A 88 2.62 -9.88 7.71
C PRO A 88 2.00 -8.93 6.68
N ILE A 89 2.86 -8.20 5.98
CA ILE A 89 2.49 -7.28 4.90
C ILE A 89 2.74 -7.97 3.56
N TYR A 90 1.69 -8.06 2.75
CA TYR A 90 1.71 -8.58 1.40
C TYR A 90 1.82 -7.42 0.41
N ILE A 91 2.94 -7.33 -0.29
CA ILE A 91 3.08 -6.31 -1.34
C ILE A 91 2.37 -6.80 -2.60
N GLU A 92 1.33 -6.07 -3.00
CA GLU A 92 0.49 -6.40 -4.15
C GLU A 92 0.59 -5.30 -5.22
N PRO A 93 1.35 -5.51 -6.29
CA PRO A 93 1.43 -4.57 -7.41
C PRO A 93 0.08 -4.29 -8.08
N GLY A 94 -0.83 -5.27 -8.05
CA GLY A 94 -2.15 -5.16 -8.67
C GLY A 94 -3.09 -4.13 -8.04
N ILE A 95 -2.76 -3.58 -6.86
CA ILE A 95 -3.49 -2.47 -6.21
C ILE A 95 -2.70 -1.15 -6.24
N GLY A 96 -1.69 -1.03 -7.11
CA GLY A 96 -1.00 0.24 -7.36
C GLY A 96 -1.86 1.24 -8.14
N GLU A 97 -1.44 2.51 -8.10
CA GLU A 97 -2.07 3.62 -8.83
C GLU A 97 -2.11 3.38 -10.36
N SER A 98 -2.81 4.25 -11.09
CA SER A 98 -2.85 4.19 -12.55
C SER A 98 -1.45 4.31 -13.17
N LEU A 99 -1.16 3.47 -14.17
CA LEU A 99 0.16 3.45 -14.80
C LEU A 99 0.50 4.75 -15.54
N ASN A 100 -0.51 5.52 -15.95
CA ASN A 100 -0.33 6.84 -16.55
C ASN A 100 0.28 7.87 -15.57
N ALA A 101 0.20 7.63 -14.26
CA ALA A 101 0.71 8.53 -13.22
C ALA A 101 2.15 8.18 -12.78
N CYS A 102 2.74 7.11 -13.32
CA CYS A 102 4.06 6.63 -12.91
C CYS A 102 5.07 6.64 -14.06
N MET A 103 6.36 6.83 -13.74
CA MET A 103 7.43 6.73 -14.74
C MET A 103 7.65 5.27 -15.17
N SER A 104 7.71 4.40 -14.16
CA SER A 104 7.98 2.97 -14.31
C SER A 104 7.36 2.29 -13.10
N PRO A 105 6.23 1.60 -13.21
CA PRO A 105 5.50 1.10 -12.05
C PRO A 105 6.43 0.31 -11.11
N PRO A 106 6.37 0.55 -9.79
CA PRO A 106 7.11 -0.27 -8.88
C PRO A 106 6.51 -1.67 -8.93
N GLY A 107 7.31 -2.67 -9.28
CA GLY A 107 6.96 -4.07 -9.07
C GLY A 107 6.96 -4.38 -7.58
N ARG A 108 7.23 -5.63 -7.20
CA ARG A 108 7.57 -5.90 -5.80
C ARG A 108 8.80 -5.05 -5.43
N PRO A 109 8.73 -4.18 -4.41
CA PRO A 109 9.88 -3.41 -4.00
C PRO A 109 11.01 -4.38 -3.68
N THR A 110 12.17 -4.21 -4.31
CA THR A 110 13.44 -4.82 -3.85
C THR A 110 13.92 -4.23 -2.53
N MET A 111 13.08 -3.39 -1.93
CA MET A 111 13.29 -2.71 -0.68
C MET A 111 13.10 -3.68 0.50
N LYS A 112 14.21 -4.17 1.05
CA LYS A 112 14.32 -4.70 2.43
C LYS A 112 13.99 -3.63 3.51
N ILE A 113 12.97 -2.81 3.29
CA ILE A 113 12.69 -1.63 4.11
C ILE A 113 11.89 -1.98 5.37
N ASN A 114 11.13 -3.07 5.33
CA ASN A 114 10.28 -3.44 6.46
C ASN A 114 10.39 -4.94 6.78
N PRO A 115 10.80 -5.32 8.01
CA PRO A 115 10.86 -6.72 8.44
C PRO A 115 9.48 -7.42 8.50
N LEU A 116 8.38 -6.67 8.40
CA LEU A 116 7.02 -7.21 8.37
C LEU A 116 6.59 -7.64 6.96
N VAL A 117 7.34 -7.32 5.91
CA VAL A 117 7.01 -7.76 4.55
C VAL A 117 7.23 -9.26 4.43
N ASP A 118 6.20 -9.98 3.99
CA ASP A 118 6.31 -11.41 3.72
C ASP A 118 7.01 -11.63 2.38
N GLU A 119 8.22 -12.20 2.42
CA GLU A 119 9.03 -12.51 1.24
C GLU A 119 8.46 -13.69 0.40
N ASN A 120 7.53 -14.48 0.94
CA ASN A 120 6.93 -15.64 0.25
C ASN A 120 5.54 -15.34 -0.33
N TYR A 121 5.02 -14.11 -0.16
CA TYR A 121 3.77 -13.72 -0.80
C TYR A 121 3.90 -13.70 -2.33
N GLU A 122 3.01 -14.43 -3.01
CA GLU A 122 2.92 -14.47 -4.46
C GLU A 122 1.81 -13.51 -4.97
N PRO A 123 2.18 -12.39 -5.60
CA PRO A 123 1.21 -11.38 -6.04
C PRO A 123 0.29 -11.91 -7.15
N VAL A 124 -0.84 -11.23 -7.36
CA VAL A 124 -1.73 -11.57 -8.47
C VAL A 124 -1.05 -11.31 -9.81
N TYR A 125 -0.29 -10.22 -9.89
CA TYR A 125 0.51 -9.85 -11.05
C TYR A 125 1.99 -9.81 -10.69
N THR A 126 2.79 -10.65 -11.36
CA THR A 126 4.25 -10.52 -11.38
C THR A 126 4.71 -9.45 -12.36
N GLU A 127 3.97 -9.30 -13.46
CA GLU A 127 4.10 -8.23 -14.46
C GLU A 127 2.74 -7.56 -14.63
N LEU A 128 2.72 -6.22 -14.60
CA LEU A 128 1.48 -5.46 -14.71
C LEU A 128 0.99 -5.45 -16.18
N PRO A 129 -0.31 -5.67 -16.42
CA PRO A 129 -0.87 -5.54 -17.76
C PRO A 129 -0.77 -4.08 -18.24
N PRO A 130 -0.73 -3.86 -19.56
CA PRO A 130 -0.87 -2.51 -20.10
C PRO A 130 -2.23 -1.92 -19.70
N GLU A 131 -2.26 -0.61 -19.51
CA GLU A 131 -3.46 0.15 -19.15
C GLU A 131 -3.77 1.18 -20.23
N ASP A 132 -5.04 1.56 -20.33
CA ASP A 132 -5.44 2.70 -21.12
C ASP A 132 -4.84 3.98 -20.51
N ASP A 133 -4.46 4.94 -21.36
CA ASP A 133 -3.87 6.22 -20.95
C ASP A 133 -4.94 7.17 -20.41
N ASN A 134 -5.54 6.84 -19.26
CA ASN A 134 -6.50 7.65 -18.54
C ASN A 134 -6.54 7.29 -17.05
N ASP A 135 -7.16 8.15 -16.25
CA ASP A 135 -7.23 8.03 -14.79
C ASP A 135 -7.96 6.78 -14.28
N THR A 136 -8.67 6.07 -15.17
CA THR A 136 -9.40 4.83 -14.85
C THR A 136 -8.77 3.58 -15.45
N GLY A 137 -7.61 3.69 -16.13
CA GLY A 137 -6.94 2.59 -16.81
C GLY A 137 -6.63 1.39 -15.90
N CYS A 138 -6.40 1.66 -14.61
CA CYS A 138 -6.15 0.63 -13.59
C CYS A 138 -7.39 -0.18 -13.17
N SER A 139 -8.61 0.27 -13.47
CA SER A 139 -9.84 -0.27 -12.88
C SER A 139 -10.00 -1.78 -13.11
N SER A 140 -9.71 -2.25 -14.33
CA SER A 140 -9.78 -3.67 -14.68
C SER A 140 -8.74 -4.50 -13.92
N ARG A 141 -7.50 -4.02 -13.85
CA ARG A 141 -6.42 -4.67 -13.08
C ARG A 141 -6.79 -4.75 -11.61
N VAL A 142 -7.16 -3.63 -11.00
CA VAL A 142 -7.53 -3.56 -9.58
C VAL A 142 -8.71 -4.48 -9.29
N ALA A 143 -9.74 -4.50 -10.13
CA ALA A 143 -10.89 -5.39 -9.96
C ALA A 143 -10.49 -6.88 -9.99
N ILE A 144 -9.63 -7.29 -10.92
CA ILE A 144 -9.12 -8.67 -11.01
C ILE A 144 -8.28 -9.02 -9.77
N THR A 145 -7.40 -8.12 -9.35
CA THR A 145 -6.58 -8.30 -8.15
C THR A 145 -7.43 -8.46 -6.90
N LEU A 146 -8.41 -7.59 -6.70
CA LEU A 146 -9.32 -7.68 -5.55
C LEU A 146 -10.14 -8.98 -5.58
N GLN A 147 -10.65 -9.40 -6.73
CA GLN A 147 -11.33 -10.68 -6.86
C GLN A 147 -10.43 -11.85 -6.46
N ALA A 148 -9.19 -11.90 -6.97
CA ALA A 148 -8.24 -12.95 -6.64
C ALA A 148 -7.89 -12.96 -5.14
N ILE A 149 -7.63 -11.79 -4.53
CA ILE A 149 -7.40 -11.67 -3.08
C ILE A 149 -8.61 -12.20 -2.31
N PHE A 150 -9.81 -11.76 -2.67
CA PHE A 150 -11.05 -12.12 -1.98
C PHE A 150 -11.43 -13.59 -2.12
N THR A 151 -10.94 -14.27 -3.17
CA THR A 151 -11.03 -15.72 -3.33
C THR A 151 -9.99 -16.45 -2.48
N ARG A 152 -8.73 -15.99 -2.46
CA ARG A 152 -7.63 -16.63 -1.69
C ARG A 152 -7.79 -16.43 -0.17
N TYR A 153 -8.36 -15.31 0.24
CA TYR A 153 -8.51 -14.88 1.63
C TYR A 153 -10.00 -14.62 1.93
N PRO A 154 -10.80 -15.68 2.12
CA PRO A 154 -12.25 -15.58 2.13
C PRO A 154 -12.85 -14.90 3.36
N THR A 155 -12.10 -14.74 4.46
CA THR A 155 -12.58 -14.31 5.77
C THR A 155 -11.64 -13.31 6.43
N GLY A 156 -12.07 -12.66 7.52
CA GLY A 156 -11.20 -11.82 8.34
C GLY A 156 -11.25 -10.34 7.99
N ILE A 157 -10.38 -9.57 8.64
CA ILE A 157 -10.27 -8.13 8.41
C ILE A 157 -9.06 -7.86 7.50
N VAL A 158 -9.31 -7.19 6.37
CA VAL A 158 -8.32 -6.89 5.32
C VAL A 158 -8.02 -5.40 5.31
N ILE A 159 -6.75 -5.01 5.36
CA ILE A 159 -6.33 -3.66 4.98
C ILE A 159 -5.85 -3.69 3.53
N LEU A 160 -6.42 -2.82 2.70
CA LEU A 160 -5.93 -2.51 1.36
C LEU A 160 -5.37 -1.10 1.40
N LEU A 161 -4.07 -0.96 1.15
CA LEU A 161 -3.41 0.34 1.14
C LEU A 161 -3.15 0.79 -0.30
N ASP A 162 -3.92 1.81 -0.72
CA ASP A 162 -3.96 2.31 -2.10
C ASP A 162 -2.97 3.46 -2.33
N GLY A 163 -2.40 3.48 -3.55
CA GLY A 163 -1.38 4.38 -4.05
C GLY A 163 -1.94 5.46 -4.94
#